data_AF-M3BD93-F1
#
_entry.id   AF-M3BD93-F1
#
_cell.length_a   1.000
_cell.length_b   1.000
_cell.length_c   1.000
_cell.angle_alpha   90.00
_cell.angle_beta   90.00
_cell.angle_gamma   90.00
#
_symmetry.space_group_name_H-M   'P 1'
#
loop_
_entity.id
_entity.type
_entity.pdbx_description
1 polymer ?
#
loop_
_entity_poly.entity_id
_entity_poly.type
_entity_poly.pdbx_seq_one_letter_code
_entity_poly.pdbx_strand_id
1 'polypeptide(L)'
;MVFGRATRDGRGGEPLPSVLDWRGVTTFTVGGVERERAKGGRTVFGPRAVRVPRREGAGRIFPPCALIAAPDPDTSVLYEDREMLRVLCTVVREGADGRADGGERRYVVRDAAGREVGRVRRVPPARRLSRHTWRVEQPGRPEIVGRNKWAALSRQDAAAHAAGRIVGGVVDSVLSLGAEGGDAPRRDRTLLWTAGGEEVMRSEGVDFRVKAPWVERRLAFAVAVIGDR
;
A
#
# COMPACT_ATOMS: atom_id res chain seq x y z
N MET A 1 1.48 -36.71 46.19
CA MET A 1 2.52 -36.42 45.18
C MET A 1 1.82 -36.01 43.89
N VAL A 2 1.80 -34.71 43.59
CA VAL A 2 1.26 -34.18 42.33
C VAL A 2 2.45 -33.68 41.52
N PHE A 3 2.75 -34.34 40.41
CA PHE A 3 3.79 -33.90 39.49
C PHE A 3 3.26 -32.72 38.68
N GLY A 4 3.66 -31.51 39.07
CA GLY A 4 3.49 -30.31 38.27
C GLY A 4 4.27 -30.47 36.96
N ARG A 5 3.55 -30.68 35.86
CA ARG A 5 4.09 -30.70 34.51
C ARG A 5 4.47 -29.27 34.14
N ALA A 6 5.71 -28.89 34.42
CA ALA A 6 6.28 -27.63 33.96
C ALA A 6 6.20 -27.60 32.42
N THR A 7 5.32 -26.76 31.88
CA THR A 7 5.33 -26.37 30.48
C THR A 7 6.63 -25.63 30.22
N ARG A 8 7.55 -26.36 29.60
CA ARG A 8 8.87 -25.90 29.16
C ARG A 8 8.68 -24.97 27.96
N ASP A 9 8.28 -23.72 28.21
CA ASP A 9 8.37 -22.64 27.21
C ASP A 9 9.84 -22.21 27.09
N GLY A 10 10.60 -23.07 26.44
CA GLY A 10 12.01 -22.91 26.13
C GLY A 10 12.25 -23.12 24.64
N ARG A 11 11.68 -22.26 23.81
CA ARG A 11 12.32 -21.90 22.53
C ARG A 11 12.80 -20.48 22.70
N GLY A 12 14.12 -20.28 22.72
CA GLY A 12 14.75 -18.97 22.63
C GLY A 12 14.43 -18.32 21.28
N GLY A 13 13.18 -17.88 21.13
CA GLY A 13 12.73 -17.10 19.99
C GLY A 13 13.36 -15.73 20.07
N GLU A 14 14.01 -15.32 18.99
CA GLU A 14 14.45 -13.95 18.81
C GLU A 14 13.24 -13.02 19.05
N PRO A 15 13.38 -11.96 19.88
CA PRO A 15 12.26 -11.13 20.26
C PRO A 15 11.59 -10.53 19.03
N LEU A 16 10.26 -10.47 19.06
CA LEU A 16 9.48 -9.91 17.96
C LEU A 16 9.86 -8.43 17.77
N PRO A 17 9.92 -7.92 16.52
CA PRO A 17 10.29 -6.54 16.29
C PRO A 17 9.32 -5.57 16.98
N SER A 18 9.83 -4.52 17.61
CA SER A 18 8.99 -3.47 18.21
C SER A 18 8.15 -2.76 17.15
N VAL A 19 6.99 -2.24 17.57
CA VAL A 19 6.17 -1.38 16.70
C VAL A 19 6.88 -0.04 16.51
N LEU A 20 7.05 0.38 15.26
CA LEU A 20 7.73 1.63 14.93
C LEU A 20 6.76 2.81 14.94
N ASP A 21 7.27 4.00 15.27
CA ASP A 21 6.51 5.24 15.04
C ASP A 21 6.24 5.42 13.54
N TRP A 22 4.96 5.60 13.21
CA TRP A 22 4.48 5.63 11.85
C TRP A 22 4.69 6.99 11.17
N ARG A 23 4.81 8.08 11.94
CA ARG A 23 4.82 9.47 11.42
C ARG A 23 6.00 9.71 10.47
N GLY A 24 7.15 9.14 10.79
CA GLY A 24 8.38 9.24 10.00
C GLY A 24 8.49 8.24 8.86
N VAL A 25 7.53 7.32 8.68
CA VAL A 25 7.64 6.24 7.69
C VAL A 25 7.49 6.79 6.27
N THR A 26 8.50 6.53 5.44
CA THR A 26 8.52 6.90 4.03
C THR A 26 8.56 5.71 3.08
N THR A 27 9.02 4.54 3.54
CA THR A 27 8.99 3.29 2.76
C THR A 27 8.34 2.22 3.61
N PHE A 28 7.33 1.54 3.05
CA PHE A 28 6.59 0.50 3.75
C PHE A 28 6.01 -0.53 2.78
N THR A 29 5.55 -1.65 3.34
CA THR A 29 4.84 -2.72 2.64
C THR A 29 3.65 -3.19 3.48
N VAL A 30 2.66 -3.83 2.87
CA VAL A 30 1.53 -4.42 3.61
C VAL A 30 1.58 -5.94 3.54
N GLY A 31 1.67 -6.61 4.68
CA GLY A 31 1.76 -8.07 4.69
C GLY A 31 1.88 -8.68 6.09
N GLY A 32 1.98 -10.02 6.11
CA GLY A 32 2.18 -10.81 7.33
C GLY A 32 3.61 -11.24 7.58
N VAL A 33 4.56 -11.00 6.67
CA VAL A 33 5.96 -11.40 6.85
C VAL A 33 6.64 -10.48 7.86
N GLU A 34 7.24 -11.04 8.90
CA GLU A 34 8.02 -10.29 9.92
C GLU A 34 9.52 -10.40 9.69
N ARG A 35 9.98 -11.58 9.27
CA ARG A 35 11.38 -11.84 8.94
C ARG A 35 11.44 -12.70 7.69
N GLU A 36 12.21 -12.25 6.72
CA GLU A 36 12.56 -13.07 5.57
C GLU A 36 13.47 -14.23 6.01
N ARG A 37 13.40 -15.31 5.24
CA ARG A 37 14.25 -16.48 5.45
C ARG A 37 15.73 -16.11 5.26
N ALA A 38 16.50 -16.12 6.35
CA ALA A 38 17.95 -16.19 6.28
C ALA A 38 18.42 -17.58 5.78
N LYS A 39 19.68 -17.69 5.35
CA LYS A 39 20.29 -18.96 4.91
C LYS A 39 20.14 -20.02 6.02
N GLY A 40 19.39 -21.09 5.74
CA GLY A 40 19.11 -22.18 6.70
C GLY A 40 17.93 -21.93 7.67
N GLY A 41 17.33 -20.73 7.69
CA GLY A 41 16.18 -20.40 8.54
C GLY A 41 14.82 -20.66 7.91
N ARG A 42 13.74 -20.18 8.56
CA ARG A 42 12.36 -20.14 8.03
C ARG A 42 11.87 -18.69 7.99
N THR A 43 10.97 -18.38 7.06
CA THR A 43 10.24 -17.11 7.08
C THR A 43 9.36 -17.05 8.32
N VAL A 44 9.39 -15.95 9.05
CA VAL A 44 8.54 -15.72 10.22
C VAL A 44 7.35 -14.86 9.79
N PHE A 45 6.15 -15.33 10.14
CA PHE A 45 4.90 -14.61 9.87
C PHE A 45 4.29 -14.13 11.19
N GLY A 46 3.57 -13.02 11.11
CA GLY A 46 2.81 -12.41 12.20
C GLY A 46 1.52 -11.78 11.67
N PRO A 47 0.83 -10.98 12.49
CA PRO A 47 -0.41 -10.31 12.10
C PRO A 47 -0.24 -9.47 10.84
N ARG A 48 -1.31 -9.30 10.05
CA ARG A 48 -1.26 -8.42 8.89
C ARG A 48 -1.03 -6.97 9.35
N ALA A 49 -0.04 -6.31 8.77
CA ALA A 49 0.35 -4.97 9.19
C ALA A 49 0.91 -4.16 8.02
N VAL A 50 0.93 -2.84 8.20
CA VAL A 50 1.85 -1.95 7.51
C VAL A 50 3.22 -2.12 8.16
N ARG A 51 4.21 -2.50 7.37
CA ARG A 51 5.54 -2.91 7.84
C ARG A 51 6.63 -2.10 7.16
N VAL A 52 7.71 -1.85 7.87
CA VAL A 52 8.85 -1.06 7.38
C VAL A 52 10.01 -2.02 7.09
N PRO A 53 10.39 -2.25 5.82
CA PRO A 53 11.53 -3.09 5.49
C PRO A 53 12.82 -2.53 6.10
N ARG A 54 13.54 -3.35 6.86
CA ARG A 54 14.87 -3.03 7.42
C ARG A 54 15.82 -4.19 7.22
N ARG A 55 17.11 -3.90 7.04
CA ARG A 55 18.16 -4.92 7.06
C ARG A 55 18.60 -5.16 8.50
N GLU A 56 18.70 -6.43 8.89
CA GLU A 56 19.26 -6.85 10.17
C GLU A 56 20.23 -8.01 9.90
N GLY A 57 21.53 -7.77 10.07
CA GLY A 57 22.58 -8.71 9.67
C GLY A 57 22.46 -9.12 8.18
N ALA A 58 22.42 -10.43 7.93
CA ALA A 58 22.25 -10.99 6.59
C ALA A 58 20.78 -11.09 6.13
N GLY A 59 19.81 -10.77 7.00
CA GLY A 59 18.38 -10.90 6.73
C GLY A 59 17.67 -9.56 6.55
N ARG A 60 16.40 -9.65 6.16
CA ARG A 60 15.46 -8.53 6.16
C ARG A 60 14.38 -8.78 7.21
N ILE A 61 14.14 -7.78 8.03
CA ILE A 61 13.04 -7.74 8.98
C ILE A 61 12.02 -6.70 8.55
N PHE A 62 10.80 -6.88 9.02
CA PHE A 62 9.64 -6.09 8.65
C PHE A 62 8.86 -5.72 9.91
N PRO A 63 9.45 -4.91 10.81
CA PRO A 63 8.74 -4.39 11.97
C PRO A 63 7.44 -3.70 11.55
N PRO A 64 6.33 -3.95 12.26
CA PRO A 64 5.09 -3.25 12.00
C PRO A 64 5.21 -1.77 12.43
N CYS A 65 4.57 -0.87 11.70
CA CYS A 65 4.30 0.50 12.17
C CYS A 65 2.79 0.75 12.36
N ALA A 66 1.95 -0.08 11.75
CA ALA A 66 0.52 -0.12 12.03
C ALA A 66 -0.02 -1.53 11.82
N LEU A 67 -0.68 -2.11 12.83
CA LEU A 67 -1.35 -3.40 12.69
C LEU A 67 -2.73 -3.22 12.06
N ILE A 68 -3.19 -4.21 11.29
CA ILE A 68 -4.48 -4.16 10.60
C ILE A 68 -5.39 -5.20 11.24
N ALA A 69 -6.57 -4.78 11.71
CA ALA A 69 -7.60 -5.70 12.19
C ALA A 69 -8.04 -6.69 11.10
N ALA A 70 -8.75 -7.74 11.52
CA ALA A 70 -9.32 -8.71 10.58
C ALA A 70 -10.12 -7.99 9.46
N PRO A 71 -10.03 -8.50 8.22
CA PRO A 71 -10.61 -7.81 7.07
C PRO A 71 -12.13 -7.76 7.16
N ASP A 72 -12.67 -6.55 7.24
CA ASP A 72 -14.04 -6.22 6.89
C ASP A 72 -14.02 -5.59 5.48
N PRO A 73 -14.94 -5.98 4.57
CA PRO A 73 -14.96 -5.48 3.19
C PRO A 73 -15.17 -3.96 3.09
N ASP A 74 -15.89 -3.36 4.05
CA ASP A 74 -16.28 -1.96 4.02
C ASP A 74 -15.56 -1.14 5.10
N THR A 75 -14.97 -1.79 6.11
CA THR A 75 -14.20 -1.11 7.15
C THR A 75 -12.82 -1.73 7.35
N SER A 76 -11.79 -0.91 7.54
CA SER A 76 -10.48 -1.37 7.97
C SER A 76 -9.97 -0.46 9.09
N VAL A 77 -9.56 -1.05 10.21
CA VAL A 77 -8.99 -0.31 11.36
C VAL A 77 -7.51 -0.63 11.46
N LEU A 78 -6.69 0.42 11.58
CA LEU A 78 -5.25 0.34 11.78
C LEU A 78 -4.93 0.74 13.23
N TYR A 79 -3.98 0.05 13.85
CA TYR A 79 -3.59 0.22 15.25
C TYR A 79 -2.10 0.52 15.43
N GLU A 80 -1.78 1.34 16.42
CA GLU A 80 -0.40 1.74 16.77
C GLU A 80 0.31 0.74 17.70
N ASP A 81 -0.38 -0.27 18.22
CA ASP A 81 0.16 -1.28 19.14
C ASP A 81 -0.30 -2.70 18.80
N ARG A 82 0.44 -3.67 19.37
CA ARG A 82 0.24 -5.10 19.10
C ARG A 82 -1.04 -5.63 19.74
N GLU A 83 -1.44 -5.02 20.85
CA GLU A 83 -2.64 -5.31 21.61
C GLU A 83 -3.91 -4.81 20.91
N MET A 84 -3.75 -4.02 19.84
CA MET A 84 -4.84 -3.40 19.08
C MET A 84 -5.75 -2.53 19.95
N LEU A 85 -5.16 -1.77 20.88
CA LEU A 85 -5.87 -0.90 21.80
C LEU A 85 -5.89 0.56 21.35
N ARG A 86 -4.81 1.03 20.70
CA ARG A 86 -4.71 2.41 20.21
C ARG A 86 -4.94 2.46 18.71
N VAL A 87 -6.12 2.93 18.32
CA VAL A 87 -6.47 3.16 16.91
C VAL A 87 -5.56 4.25 16.33
N LEU A 88 -4.91 3.94 15.21
CA LEU A 88 -4.20 4.90 14.37
C LEU A 88 -5.18 5.65 13.48
N CYS A 89 -5.93 4.88 12.68
CA CYS A 89 -6.95 5.39 11.79
C CYS A 89 -7.98 4.31 11.44
N THR A 90 -9.14 4.77 11.01
CA THR A 90 -10.20 3.93 10.43
C THR A 90 -10.43 4.32 8.98
N VAL A 91 -10.54 3.34 8.10
CA VAL A 91 -10.87 3.48 6.69
C VAL A 91 -12.27 2.92 6.49
N VAL A 92 -13.22 3.77 6.13
CA VAL A 92 -14.63 3.39 5.93
C VAL A 92 -15.01 3.61 4.48
N ARG A 93 -15.56 2.59 3.84
CA ARG A 93 -16.14 2.69 2.50
C ARG A 93 -17.47 3.43 2.57
N GLU A 94 -17.63 4.44 1.73
CA GLU A 94 -18.90 5.14 1.56
C GLU A 94 -19.75 4.47 0.48
N GLY A 95 -21.08 4.50 0.64
CA GLY A 95 -22.02 4.02 -0.37
C GLY A 95 -22.03 2.49 -0.56
N ALA A 96 -21.80 1.73 0.52
CA ALA A 96 -21.84 0.27 0.51
C ALA A 96 -23.26 -0.31 0.27
N ASP A 97 -24.28 0.52 0.30
CA ASP A 97 -25.71 0.23 0.03
C ASP A 97 -26.05 0.08 -1.48
N GLY A 98 -25.04 -0.19 -2.32
CA GLY A 98 -25.24 -0.66 -3.70
C GLY A 98 -25.63 0.40 -4.72
N ARG A 99 -25.60 1.69 -4.37
CA ARG A 99 -26.00 2.81 -5.24
C ARG A 99 -24.86 3.78 -5.60
N ALA A 100 -23.60 3.34 -5.51
CA ALA A 100 -22.48 4.16 -5.98
C ALA A 100 -22.57 4.33 -7.50
N ASP A 101 -23.07 5.51 -7.91
CA ASP A 101 -23.24 5.93 -9.29
C ASP A 101 -21.92 5.73 -10.06
N GLY A 102 -21.96 4.96 -11.15
CA GLY A 102 -20.81 4.75 -12.04
C GLY A 102 -19.69 3.82 -11.55
N GLY A 103 -19.83 3.08 -10.44
CA GLY A 103 -18.85 2.05 -10.00
C GLY A 103 -17.60 2.59 -9.30
N GLU A 104 -17.63 3.87 -8.89
CA GLU A 104 -16.59 4.49 -8.08
C GLU A 104 -16.61 3.96 -6.65
N ARG A 105 -15.44 3.56 -6.12
CA ARG A 105 -15.30 3.20 -4.70
C ARG A 105 -14.71 4.39 -3.95
N ARG A 106 -15.42 4.88 -2.94
CA ARG A 106 -15.01 6.01 -2.09
C ARG A 106 -14.77 5.52 -0.68
N TYR A 107 -13.72 6.05 -0.07
CA TYR A 107 -13.33 5.73 1.30
C TYR A 107 -12.99 7.01 2.05
N VAL A 108 -13.46 7.11 3.28
CA VAL A 108 -13.09 8.16 4.23
C VAL A 108 -12.11 7.59 5.22
N VAL A 109 -11.02 8.32 5.45
CA VAL A 109 -10.01 7.97 6.46
C VAL A 109 -10.19 8.90 7.65
N ARG A 110 -10.40 8.33 8.82
CA ARG A 110 -10.58 9.06 10.08
C ARG A 110 -9.45 8.75 11.05
N ASP A 111 -9.07 9.72 11.86
CA ASP A 111 -8.09 9.52 12.92
C ASP A 111 -8.68 8.79 14.14
N ALA A 112 -7.85 8.60 15.19
CA ALA A 112 -8.27 8.00 16.45
C ALA A 112 -9.43 8.72 17.14
N ALA A 113 -9.58 10.03 16.91
CA ALA A 113 -10.66 10.85 17.45
C ALA A 113 -11.89 10.89 16.54
N GLY A 114 -11.90 10.13 15.44
CA GLY A 114 -12.99 10.10 14.46
C GLY A 114 -13.00 11.30 13.49
N ARG A 115 -11.99 12.19 13.53
CA ARG A 115 -11.92 13.34 12.63
C ARG A 115 -11.45 12.90 11.26
N GLU A 116 -12.04 13.46 10.21
CA GLU A 116 -11.63 13.19 8.83
C GLU A 116 -10.19 13.68 8.60
N VAL A 117 -9.34 12.74 8.19
CA VAL A 117 -7.96 12.98 7.77
C VAL A 117 -7.92 13.26 6.26
N GLY A 118 -8.80 12.62 5.50
CA GLY A 118 -8.93 12.79 4.06
C GLY A 118 -9.71 11.65 3.42
N ARG A 119 -9.71 11.62 2.08
CA ARG A 119 -10.53 10.70 1.29
C ARG A 119 -9.68 9.97 0.26
N VAL A 120 -10.05 8.73 -0.03
CA VAL A 120 -9.45 7.91 -1.09
C VAL A 120 -10.55 7.47 -2.04
N ARG A 121 -10.33 7.65 -3.34
CA ARG A 121 -11.29 7.28 -4.38
C ARG A 121 -10.61 6.42 -5.43
N ARG A 122 -11.29 5.34 -5.82
CA ARG A 122 -10.93 4.52 -6.99
C ARG A 122 -11.94 4.82 -8.08
N VAL A 123 -11.51 5.60 -9.07
CA VAL A 123 -12.32 6.00 -10.20
C VAL A 123 -12.21 4.94 -11.30
N PRO A 124 -13.34 4.34 -11.73
CA PRO A 124 -13.34 3.38 -12.82
C PRO A 124 -13.00 4.05 -14.15
N PRO A 125 -12.54 3.27 -15.13
CA PRO A 125 -12.26 3.80 -16.44
C PRO A 125 -13.56 4.23 -17.12
N ALA A 126 -13.65 5.50 -17.52
CA ALA A 126 -14.81 6.03 -18.23
C ALA A 126 -14.98 5.47 -19.68
N ARG A 127 -13.92 4.86 -20.25
CA ARG A 127 -13.92 4.21 -21.57
C ARG A 127 -13.02 2.98 -21.52
N ARG A 128 -13.21 2.01 -22.42
CA ARG A 128 -12.40 0.77 -22.52
C ARG A 128 -10.88 1.01 -22.56
N LEU A 129 -10.44 2.18 -23.02
CA LEU A 129 -9.04 2.58 -23.15
C LEU A 129 -8.53 3.44 -21.98
N SER A 130 -9.43 3.98 -21.17
CA SER A 130 -9.08 4.65 -19.91
C SER A 130 -8.68 3.57 -18.90
N ARG A 131 -7.73 3.85 -18.01
CA ARG A 131 -7.40 2.93 -16.90
C ARG A 131 -7.92 3.47 -15.59
N HIS A 132 -8.24 2.56 -14.66
CA HIS A 132 -8.59 2.93 -13.28
C HIS A 132 -7.55 3.90 -12.71
N THR A 133 -8.04 4.96 -12.11
CA THR A 133 -7.22 6.02 -11.50
C THR A 133 -7.57 6.11 -10.03
N TRP A 134 -6.54 6.20 -9.20
CA TRP A 134 -6.71 6.49 -7.78
C TRP A 134 -6.64 7.98 -7.53
N ARG A 135 -7.40 8.47 -6.56
CA ARG A 135 -7.37 9.85 -6.11
C ARG A 135 -7.32 9.88 -4.59
N VAL A 136 -6.49 10.75 -4.03
CA VAL A 136 -6.39 10.97 -2.59
C VAL A 136 -6.52 12.47 -2.34
N GLU A 137 -7.46 12.83 -1.48
CA GLU A 137 -7.70 14.20 -1.05
C GLU A 137 -7.24 14.35 0.40
N GLN A 138 -6.53 15.44 0.69
CA GLN A 138 -6.13 15.83 2.05
C GLN A 138 -6.48 17.31 2.24
N PRO A 139 -7.05 17.70 3.40
CA PRO A 139 -7.39 19.10 3.66
C PRO A 139 -6.20 20.05 3.45
N GLY A 140 -6.43 21.14 2.70
CA GLY A 140 -5.41 22.16 2.45
C GLY A 140 -4.24 21.74 1.55
N ARG A 141 -4.32 20.59 0.86
CA ARG A 141 -3.28 20.10 -0.06
C ARG A 141 -3.85 19.80 -1.45
N PRO A 142 -3.02 19.87 -2.51
CA PRO A 142 -3.45 19.45 -3.84
C PRO A 142 -3.86 17.97 -3.86
N GLU A 143 -4.85 17.63 -4.69
CA GLU A 143 -5.25 16.24 -4.92
C GLU A 143 -4.05 15.41 -5.43
N ILE A 144 -3.88 14.22 -4.86
CA ILE A 144 -2.92 13.24 -5.33
C ILE A 144 -3.63 12.27 -6.28
N VAL A 145 -3.07 12.08 -7.47
CA VAL A 145 -3.61 11.19 -8.48
C VAL A 145 -2.65 10.03 -8.73
N GLY A 146 -3.11 8.81 -8.48
CA GLY A 146 -2.37 7.57 -8.75
C GLY A 146 -2.67 7.04 -10.15
N ARG A 147 -1.67 7.03 -11.03
CA ARG A 147 -1.76 6.52 -12.40
C ARG A 147 -0.74 5.43 -12.64
N ASN A 148 -1.00 4.56 -13.62
CA ASN A 148 0.02 3.64 -14.10
C ASN A 148 1.26 4.40 -14.58
N LYS A 149 2.46 3.92 -14.24
CA LYS A 149 3.73 4.52 -14.68
C LYS A 149 3.76 4.79 -16.19
N TRP A 150 3.26 3.85 -16.99
CA TRP A 150 3.18 3.97 -18.46
C TRP A 150 2.18 5.05 -18.95
N ALA A 151 1.12 5.32 -18.20
CA ALA A 151 0.17 6.39 -18.52
C ALA A 151 0.67 7.78 -18.07
N ALA A 152 1.67 7.82 -17.19
CA ALA A 152 2.35 9.06 -16.82
C ALA A 152 3.43 9.43 -17.86
N LEU A 153 4.17 8.44 -18.35
CA LEU A 153 5.19 8.60 -19.40
C LEU A 153 4.58 9.09 -20.72
N SER A 154 3.39 8.60 -21.12
CA SER A 154 2.78 9.01 -22.40
C SER A 154 2.47 10.52 -22.54
N ARG A 155 2.43 11.29 -21.44
CA ARG A 155 2.31 12.77 -21.52
C ARG A 155 3.67 13.46 -21.61
N GLN A 156 4.70 12.91 -20.99
CA GLN A 156 6.07 13.44 -21.10
C GLN A 156 6.71 13.06 -22.44
N ASP A 157 6.44 11.86 -22.95
CA ASP A 157 6.89 11.42 -24.28
C ASP A 157 6.15 12.17 -25.40
N ALA A 158 4.86 12.48 -25.22
CA ALA A 158 4.14 13.35 -26.17
C ALA A 158 4.68 14.78 -26.19
N ALA A 159 5.16 15.30 -25.05
CA ALA A 159 5.84 16.60 -25.00
C ALA A 159 7.26 16.53 -25.60
N ALA A 160 7.97 15.42 -25.42
CA ALA A 160 9.28 15.18 -26.02
C ALA A 160 9.23 15.03 -27.55
N HIS A 161 8.12 14.52 -28.11
CA HIS A 161 7.94 14.44 -29.56
C HIS A 161 7.63 15.78 -30.26
N ALA A 162 7.29 16.84 -29.51
CA ALA A 162 7.12 18.19 -30.07
C ALA A 162 8.43 18.99 -30.12
N ALA A 163 9.45 18.61 -29.34
CA ALA A 163 10.78 19.22 -29.32
C ALA A 163 11.78 18.23 -29.91
N GLY A 164 11.92 18.25 -31.24
CA GLY A 164 12.72 17.29 -32.00
C GLY A 164 14.14 17.11 -31.46
N ARG A 165 14.46 15.88 -31.04
CA ARG A 165 15.74 15.19 -31.29
C ARG A 165 15.62 13.72 -30.90
N ILE A 166 15.97 12.87 -31.84
CA ILE A 166 16.04 11.41 -31.74
C ILE A 166 17.13 11.01 -30.74
N VAL A 167 16.75 10.32 -29.66
CA VAL A 167 17.61 9.41 -28.86
C VAL A 167 16.65 8.32 -28.36
N GLY A 168 16.64 7.08 -28.85
CA GLY A 168 17.77 6.16 -28.87
C GLY A 168 17.63 5.19 -27.69
N GLY A 169 16.94 4.06 -27.90
CA GLY A 169 17.02 2.86 -27.07
C GLY A 169 16.02 2.76 -25.89
N VAL A 170 14.99 1.92 -26.06
CA VAL A 170 14.73 0.64 -25.35
C VAL A 170 13.31 0.24 -25.78
N VAL A 171 13.22 -0.57 -26.83
CA VAL A 171 11.99 -1.27 -27.22
C VAL A 171 12.22 -2.74 -26.96
N ASP A 172 11.74 -3.19 -25.80
CA ASP A 172 11.61 -4.59 -25.42
C ASP A 172 10.56 -4.61 -24.29
N SER A 173 9.45 -5.34 -24.31
CA SER A 173 8.95 -6.35 -25.25
C SER A 173 7.43 -6.53 -25.02
N VAL A 174 6.76 -7.03 -26.04
CA VAL A 174 5.48 -7.79 -26.03
C VAL A 174 4.18 -7.01 -25.75
N LEU A 175 3.56 -6.64 -26.88
CA LEU A 175 2.12 -6.68 -27.08
C LEU A 175 1.57 -8.08 -26.71
N SER A 176 0.91 -8.22 -25.56
CA SER A 176 -0.08 -9.30 -25.38
C SER A 176 -1.45 -8.71 -25.68
N LEU A 177 -1.76 -8.75 -26.97
CA LEU A 177 -3.11 -8.93 -27.49
C LEU A 177 -3.79 -10.07 -26.71
N GLY A 178 -5.09 -9.92 -26.48
CA GLY A 178 -5.86 -10.81 -25.62
C GLY A 178 -5.72 -12.30 -25.97
N ALA A 179 -5.69 -13.11 -24.92
CA ALA A 179 -6.04 -14.52 -24.98
C ALA A 179 -6.69 -14.89 -23.64
N GLU A 180 -7.80 -15.61 -23.75
CA GLU A 180 -8.57 -16.19 -22.65
C GLU A 180 -7.73 -17.16 -21.80
N GLY A 181 -8.13 -17.31 -20.54
CA GLY A 181 -7.89 -18.52 -19.75
C GLY A 181 -6.45 -18.81 -19.37
N GLY A 182 -6.01 -18.29 -18.24
CA GLY A 182 -4.78 -18.75 -17.59
C GLY A 182 -4.42 -17.84 -16.43
N ASP A 183 -4.25 -18.44 -15.26
CA ASP A 183 -3.80 -17.82 -14.01
C ASP A 183 -2.35 -17.34 -14.14
N ALA A 184 -2.13 -16.36 -15.01
CA ALA A 184 -0.86 -15.66 -15.11
C ALA A 184 -0.72 -14.84 -13.82
N PRO A 185 0.39 -14.98 -13.07
CA PRO A 185 0.61 -14.19 -11.86
C PRO A 185 0.44 -12.71 -12.23
N ARG A 186 -0.57 -12.07 -11.65
CA ARG A 186 -0.89 -10.66 -11.89
C ARG A 186 0.39 -9.86 -11.62
N ARG A 187 1.07 -9.41 -12.69
CA ARG A 187 2.27 -8.57 -12.57
C ARG A 187 1.95 -7.40 -11.64
N ASP A 188 2.80 -7.21 -10.63
CA ASP A 188 2.67 -6.11 -9.69
C ASP A 188 2.62 -4.78 -10.46
N ARG A 189 1.49 -4.09 -10.32
CA ARG A 189 1.22 -2.86 -11.05
C ARG A 189 1.97 -1.71 -10.38
N THR A 190 2.86 -1.05 -11.11
CA THR A 190 3.51 0.17 -10.62
C THR A 190 2.61 1.39 -10.82
N LEU A 191 2.27 2.08 -9.73
CA LEU A 191 1.57 3.35 -9.75
C LEU A 191 2.52 4.50 -9.40
N LEU A 192 2.45 5.55 -10.20
CA LEU A 192 3.03 6.85 -9.94
C LEU A 192 1.93 7.76 -9.36
N TRP A 193 2.19 8.34 -8.19
CA TRP A 193 1.25 9.21 -7.51
C TRP A 193 1.75 10.64 -7.62
N THR A 194 0.96 11.50 -8.25
CA THR A 194 1.36 12.89 -8.50
C THR A 194 0.39 13.89 -7.92
N ALA A 195 0.89 15.04 -7.47
CA ALA A 195 0.09 16.17 -7.04
C ALA A 195 0.69 17.45 -7.62
N GLY A 196 -0.13 18.28 -8.27
CA GLY A 196 0.38 19.46 -8.97
C GLY A 196 1.42 19.18 -10.07
N GLY A 197 1.48 17.95 -10.59
CA GLY A 197 2.47 17.52 -11.59
C GLY A 197 3.75 16.90 -11.02
N GLU A 198 3.98 16.97 -9.71
CA GLU A 198 5.15 16.39 -9.05
C GLU A 198 4.89 14.99 -8.52
N GLU A 199 5.89 14.11 -8.53
CA GLU A 199 5.78 12.79 -7.91
C GLU A 199 5.89 12.90 -6.38
N VAL A 200 4.81 12.54 -5.70
CA VAL A 200 4.70 12.62 -4.24
C VAL A 200 4.75 11.26 -3.56
N MET A 201 4.43 10.19 -4.29
CA MET A 201 4.47 8.80 -3.83
C MET A 201 4.60 7.85 -5.02
N ARG A 202 5.15 6.65 -4.78
CA ARG A 202 5.22 5.55 -5.74
C ARG A 202 4.77 4.26 -5.05
N SER A 203 4.08 3.40 -5.77
CA SER A 203 3.78 2.05 -5.29
C SER A 203 4.04 1.00 -6.36
N GLU A 204 4.38 -0.21 -5.92
CA GLU A 204 4.65 -1.37 -6.74
C GLU A 204 4.09 -2.60 -6.03
N GLY A 205 2.93 -3.07 -6.50
CA GLY A 205 2.17 -4.10 -5.77
C GLY A 205 1.79 -3.63 -4.37
N VAL A 206 2.36 -4.28 -3.36
CA VAL A 206 2.16 -3.96 -1.93
C VAL A 206 3.23 -3.05 -1.34
N ASP A 207 4.26 -2.70 -2.10
CA ASP A 207 5.36 -1.84 -1.65
C ASP A 207 5.09 -0.37 -2.00
N PHE A 208 5.36 0.51 -1.05
CA PHE A 208 5.08 1.94 -1.15
C PHE A 208 6.31 2.77 -0.73
N ARG A 209 6.49 3.88 -1.44
CA ARG A 209 7.46 4.92 -1.12
C ARG A 209 6.80 6.30 -1.20
N VAL A 210 6.65 6.96 -0.06
CA VAL A 210 6.22 8.35 0.08
C VAL A 210 7.44 9.26 -0.08
N LYS A 211 7.38 10.18 -1.04
CA LYS A 211 8.46 11.13 -1.34
C LYS A 211 8.23 12.50 -0.71
N ALA A 212 7.00 12.99 -0.78
CA ALA A 212 6.67 14.32 -0.29
C ALA A 212 6.34 14.28 1.22
N PRO A 213 7.03 15.08 2.06
CA PRO A 213 6.87 15.02 3.52
C PRO A 213 5.50 15.50 4.01
N TRP A 214 4.77 16.25 3.19
CA TRP A 214 3.43 16.72 3.51
C TRP A 214 2.34 15.67 3.29
N VAL A 215 2.65 14.55 2.61
CA VAL A 215 1.69 13.46 2.41
C VAL A 215 1.39 12.80 3.75
N GLU A 216 0.13 12.82 4.14
CA GLU A 216 -0.33 12.17 5.37
C GLU A 216 -0.19 10.64 5.28
N ARG A 217 0.53 10.06 6.24
CA ARG A 217 0.92 8.63 6.22
C ARG A 217 -0.30 7.74 6.38
N ARG A 218 -1.29 8.15 7.18
CA ARG A 218 -2.55 7.42 7.34
C ARG A 218 -3.28 7.26 6.01
N LEU A 219 -3.22 8.26 5.12
CA LEU A 219 -3.80 8.17 3.78
C LEU A 219 -3.00 7.24 2.86
N ALA A 220 -1.66 7.31 2.91
CA ALA A 220 -0.81 6.38 2.17
C ALA A 220 -1.04 4.92 2.61
N PHE A 221 -1.19 4.67 3.91
CA PHE A 221 -1.50 3.37 4.46
C PHE A 221 -2.90 2.90 4.04
N ALA A 222 -3.90 3.78 4.08
CA ALA A 222 -5.25 3.46 3.65
C ALA A 222 -5.28 2.97 2.20
N VAL A 223 -4.59 3.67 1.28
CA VAL A 223 -4.44 3.25 -0.12
C VAL A 223 -3.87 1.83 -0.21
N ALA A 224 -2.80 1.54 0.52
CA ALA A 224 -2.14 0.24 0.51
C ALA A 224 -3.01 -0.89 1.09
N VAL A 225 -3.81 -0.58 2.11
CA VAL A 225 -4.71 -1.54 2.76
C VAL A 225 -5.91 -1.88 1.88
N ILE A 226 -6.51 -0.87 1.23
CA ILE A 226 -7.59 -1.06 0.27
C ILE A 226 -7.09 -1.92 -0.90
N GLY A 227 -5.90 -1.58 -1.43
CA GLY A 227 -5.25 -2.30 -2.52
C GLY A 227 -5.99 -2.18 -3.87
N ASP A 228 -5.30 -2.57 -4.95
CA ASP A 228 -5.89 -2.64 -6.30
C ASP A 228 -6.53 -4.01 -6.55
N ARG A 229 -7.54 -4.35 -5.72
CA ARG A 229 -8.33 -5.59 -5.83
C ARG A 229 -9.55 -5.45 -6.74
#